data_AF-A0A6B3C7G9-F1
#
_entry.id   AF-A0A6B3C7G9-F1
#
_cell.length_a   1.000
_cell.length_b   1.000
_cell.length_c   1.000
_cell.angle_alpha   90.00
_cell.angle_beta   90.00
_cell.angle_gamma   90.00
#
_symmetry.space_group_name_H-M   'P 1'
#
loop_
_entity.id
_entity.type
_entity.pdbx_description
1 polymer ?
#
loop_
_entity_poly.entity_id
_entity_poly.type
_entity_poly.pdbx_seq_one_letter_code
_entity_poly.pdbx_strand_id
1 'polypeptide(L)'
;PRTDGVDGREVYLYGEGWNFGEVADDRLFEQATQGQLGGTGIGTFSDRLRDAVRGGGPFDEDPRVQGFGSGAFTDPNGAPVNGTEAEQLARVRHQADLVRLGMAGNLRSFELLTSDGTVRRGDQVDYNGQPAGYADSPEEVVTYVDAHDNETLFDNLYLKLPQDTPMADRVRMNTVSLATTTLAQTPSFWHAGADLLRSKSLDRNSYDSGDWFNVLDWSGRTNGFGRGLPPAADNEAKWPFQQPLLADPALVPTPADVAA
;
A
#
# COMPACT_ATOMS: atom_id res chain seq x y z
N PRO A 1 36.77 -5.23 -4.55
CA PRO A 1 36.76 -4.70 -3.16
C PRO A 1 38.02 -3.93 -2.70
N ARG A 2 39.25 -4.23 -3.18
CA ARG A 2 40.49 -3.64 -2.57
C ARG A 2 40.91 -2.24 -3.06
N THR A 3 40.40 -1.73 -4.18
CA THR A 3 40.77 -0.40 -4.69
C THR A 3 39.89 0.70 -4.11
N ASP A 4 38.57 0.49 -4.10
CA ASP A 4 37.58 1.50 -3.67
C ASP A 4 36.94 1.21 -2.30
N GLY A 5 37.30 0.09 -1.66
CA GLY A 5 36.78 -0.30 -0.34
C GLY A 5 35.37 -0.91 -0.32
N VAL A 6 34.70 -1.00 -1.47
CA VAL A 6 33.32 -1.52 -1.63
C VAL A 6 33.24 -2.55 -2.78
N ASP A 7 32.18 -3.37 -2.79
CA ASP A 7 31.80 -4.17 -3.97
C ASP A 7 30.58 -3.54 -4.65
N GLY A 8 30.83 -2.71 -5.66
CA GLY A 8 29.77 -1.98 -6.37
C GLY A 8 28.78 -2.88 -7.13
N ARG A 9 29.12 -4.16 -7.36
CA ARG A 9 28.24 -5.11 -8.06
C ARG A 9 27.07 -5.56 -7.21
N GLU A 10 27.18 -5.40 -5.89
CA GLU A 10 26.13 -5.73 -4.93
C GLU A 10 25.19 -4.52 -4.63
N VAL A 11 25.43 -3.37 -5.28
CA VAL A 11 24.58 -2.19 -5.11
C VAL A 11 23.32 -2.36 -5.95
N TYR A 12 22.17 -2.32 -5.29
CA TYR A 12 20.86 -2.30 -5.93
C TYR A 12 20.32 -0.87 -6.01
N LEU A 13 19.77 -0.50 -7.16
CA LEU A 13 19.17 0.81 -7.42
C LEU A 13 17.67 0.64 -7.63
N TYR A 14 16.88 1.51 -7.02
CA TYR A 14 15.44 1.54 -7.21
C TYR A 14 14.88 2.94 -6.96
N GLY A 15 13.66 3.20 -7.43
CA GLY A 15 13.01 4.49 -7.22
C GLY A 15 11.53 4.56 -7.59
N GLU A 16 11.04 5.78 -7.64
CA GLU A 16 9.65 6.13 -7.96
C GLU A 16 9.52 6.41 -9.47
N GLY A 17 9.17 5.39 -10.25
CA GLY A 17 9.03 5.49 -11.70
C GLY A 17 7.69 6.06 -12.19
N TRP A 18 7.13 7.05 -11.50
CA TRP A 18 5.81 7.63 -11.81
C TRP A 18 5.86 8.49 -13.09
N ASN A 19 4.83 8.40 -13.94
CA ASN A 19 4.74 9.17 -15.19
C ASN A 19 3.78 10.38 -15.03
N PHE A 20 4.32 11.58 -14.78
CA PHE A 20 3.52 12.80 -14.57
C PHE A 20 4.32 14.08 -14.84
N GLY A 21 3.65 15.24 -14.77
CA GLY A 21 4.30 16.55 -14.86
C GLY A 21 4.72 16.96 -16.27
N GLU A 22 5.75 17.80 -16.35
CA GLU A 22 6.26 18.37 -17.61
C GLU A 22 7.06 17.36 -18.45
N VAL A 23 7.59 16.34 -17.80
CA VAL A 23 8.40 15.26 -18.41
C VAL A 23 7.55 14.10 -18.92
N ALA A 24 6.28 14.00 -18.50
CA ALA A 24 5.38 12.90 -18.81
C ALA A 24 5.37 12.49 -20.29
N ASP A 25 5.25 11.17 -20.52
CA ASP A 25 5.22 10.56 -21.85
C ASP A 25 6.46 10.91 -22.69
N ASP A 26 7.61 10.97 -22.02
CA ASP A 26 8.94 11.24 -22.59
C ASP A 26 9.01 12.56 -23.36
N ARG A 27 8.21 13.56 -22.95
CA ARG A 27 8.10 14.84 -23.65
C ARG A 27 9.44 15.56 -23.81
N LEU A 28 10.32 15.43 -22.83
CA LEU A 28 11.63 16.09 -22.81
C LEU A 28 12.80 15.13 -23.07
N PHE A 29 12.69 13.90 -22.61
CA PHE A 29 13.68 12.82 -22.74
C PHE A 29 13.03 11.48 -22.38
N GLU A 30 13.67 10.37 -22.77
CA GLU A 30 13.27 9.03 -22.30
C GLU A 30 13.42 8.94 -20.78
N GLN A 31 12.30 8.78 -20.08
CA GLN A 31 12.27 8.78 -18.62
C GLN A 31 12.54 7.39 -18.04
N ALA A 32 12.99 7.38 -16.79
CA ALA A 32 13.08 6.18 -15.95
C ALA A 32 11.71 5.82 -15.33
N THR A 33 10.68 5.67 -16.17
CA THR A 33 9.31 5.32 -15.74
C THR A 33 9.12 3.81 -15.65
N GLN A 34 8.10 3.38 -14.91
CA GLN A 34 7.66 1.99 -14.89
C GLN A 34 7.38 1.48 -16.31
N GLY A 35 7.95 0.32 -16.65
CA GLY A 35 7.81 -0.29 -17.98
C GLY A 35 8.84 0.18 -19.02
N GLN A 36 9.65 1.20 -18.73
CA GLN A 36 10.77 1.65 -19.57
C GLN A 36 12.15 1.20 -19.04
N LEU A 37 12.18 0.58 -17.86
CA LEU A 37 13.42 0.18 -17.18
C LEU A 37 13.81 -1.31 -17.41
N GLY A 38 13.17 -1.98 -18.37
CA GLY A 38 13.45 -3.37 -18.71
C GLY A 38 14.93 -3.60 -19.07
N GLY A 39 15.56 -4.58 -18.41
CA GLY A 39 16.96 -4.95 -18.63
C GLY A 39 17.98 -4.00 -18.00
N THR A 40 17.54 -2.97 -17.28
CA THR A 40 18.45 -2.04 -16.58
C THR A 40 18.88 -2.55 -15.20
N GLY A 41 18.10 -3.46 -14.61
CA GLY A 41 18.26 -3.91 -13.22
C GLY A 41 17.86 -2.86 -12.16
N ILE A 42 17.22 -1.77 -12.57
CA ILE A 42 16.73 -0.72 -11.67
C ILE A 42 15.28 -1.02 -11.27
N GLY A 43 15.02 -1.09 -9.96
CA GLY A 43 13.71 -1.31 -9.39
C GLY A 43 12.77 -0.10 -9.46
N THR A 44 11.47 -0.34 -9.57
CA THR A 44 10.45 0.68 -9.35
C THR A 44 9.39 0.21 -8.37
N PHE A 45 8.94 1.11 -7.50
CA PHE A 45 7.81 0.81 -6.61
C PHE A 45 6.57 0.40 -7.42
N SER A 46 5.90 -0.69 -7.04
CA SER A 46 4.63 -1.10 -7.64
C SER A 46 3.46 -0.66 -6.79
N ASP A 47 2.79 0.38 -7.28
CA ASP A 47 1.51 0.90 -6.82
C ASP A 47 0.32 -0.05 -7.12
N ARG A 48 0.45 -0.97 -8.10
CA ARG A 48 -0.60 -1.93 -8.47
C ARG A 48 -0.99 -2.83 -7.30
N LEU A 49 -0.01 -3.51 -6.71
CA LEU A 49 -0.23 -4.38 -5.56
C LEU A 49 -0.62 -3.55 -4.33
N ARG A 50 0.05 -2.41 -4.11
CA ARG A 50 -0.24 -1.48 -3.01
C ARG A 50 -1.74 -1.14 -2.96
N ASP A 51 -2.29 -0.65 -4.07
CA ASP A 51 -3.68 -0.18 -4.14
C ASP A 51 -4.67 -1.34 -4.14
N ALA A 52 -4.31 -2.48 -4.73
CA ALA A 52 -5.16 -3.67 -4.67
C ALA A 52 -5.31 -4.21 -3.24
N VAL A 53 -4.24 -4.17 -2.43
CA VAL A 53 -4.25 -4.61 -1.03
C VAL A 53 -4.90 -3.57 -0.12
N ARG A 54 -4.44 -2.32 -0.18
CA ARG A 54 -4.96 -1.22 0.68
C ARG A 54 -6.35 -0.77 0.28
N GLY A 55 -6.74 -0.94 -0.98
CA GLY A 55 -7.97 -0.42 -1.57
C GLY A 55 -7.85 1.05 -1.97
N GLY A 56 -8.67 1.47 -2.93
CA GLY A 56 -8.71 2.87 -3.37
C GLY A 56 -7.36 3.41 -3.82
N GLY A 57 -7.14 4.71 -3.65
CA GLY A 57 -5.88 5.39 -3.87
C GLY A 57 -5.61 6.49 -2.85
N PRO A 58 -4.37 7.02 -2.80
CA PRO A 58 -3.97 8.04 -1.81
C PRO A 58 -4.68 9.40 -1.96
N PHE A 59 -5.36 9.61 -3.09
CA PHE A 59 -6.05 10.88 -3.41
C PHE A 59 -7.58 10.78 -3.30
N ASP A 60 -8.12 9.67 -2.79
CA ASP A 60 -9.56 9.47 -2.68
C ASP A 60 -10.20 10.53 -1.76
N GLU A 61 -11.34 11.08 -2.16
CA GLU A 61 -12.11 12.01 -1.33
C GLU A 61 -12.66 11.34 -0.06
N ASP A 62 -13.22 10.14 -0.20
CA ASP A 62 -13.64 9.28 0.91
C ASP A 62 -12.61 8.14 1.07
N PRO A 63 -11.83 8.12 2.17
CA PRO A 63 -10.73 7.18 2.34
C PRO A 63 -11.18 5.76 2.68
N ARG A 64 -12.49 5.45 2.62
CA ARG A 64 -13.06 4.17 3.09
C ARG A 64 -13.26 3.13 1.98
N VAL A 65 -12.72 3.36 0.77
CA VAL A 65 -12.72 2.36 -0.31
C VAL A 65 -11.88 1.16 0.11
N GLN A 66 -12.51 -0.02 0.24
CA GLN A 66 -11.84 -1.23 0.72
C GLN A 66 -10.99 -1.92 -0.35
N GLY A 67 -9.91 -2.57 0.09
CA GLY A 67 -9.05 -3.44 -0.70
C GLY A 67 -9.07 -4.88 -0.22
N PHE A 68 -8.27 -5.71 -0.88
CA PHE A 68 -8.09 -7.11 -0.54
C PHE A 68 -7.67 -7.32 0.93
N GLY A 69 -6.78 -6.48 1.44
CA GLY A 69 -6.28 -6.55 2.82
C GLY A 69 -7.19 -5.91 3.86
N SER A 70 -8.28 -5.27 3.44
CA SER A 70 -9.17 -4.52 4.33
C SER A 70 -10.64 -4.97 4.21
N GLY A 71 -10.89 -6.22 3.81
CA GLY A 71 -12.22 -6.82 3.81
C GLY A 71 -13.15 -6.45 2.65
N ALA A 72 -12.63 -5.99 1.49
CA ALA A 72 -13.46 -5.65 0.34
C ALA A 72 -14.43 -6.80 -0.01
N PHE A 73 -15.73 -6.49 -0.12
CA PHE A 73 -16.85 -7.43 -0.33
C PHE A 73 -17.08 -8.46 0.80
N THR A 74 -16.03 -9.00 1.43
CA THR A 74 -16.14 -10.05 2.44
C THR A 74 -16.53 -9.56 3.83
N ASP A 75 -16.18 -8.32 4.16
CA ASP A 75 -16.52 -7.65 5.42
C ASP A 75 -16.77 -6.15 5.17
N PRO A 76 -17.92 -5.78 4.56
CA PRO A 76 -18.17 -4.41 4.10
C PRO A 76 -18.25 -3.41 5.26
N ASN A 77 -17.54 -2.29 5.15
CA ASN A 77 -17.53 -1.23 6.17
C ASN A 77 -18.75 -0.29 6.16
N GLY A 78 -19.73 -0.56 5.28
CA GLY A 78 -20.96 0.23 5.15
C GLY A 78 -20.81 1.59 4.48
N ALA A 79 -19.61 2.00 4.04
CA ALA A 79 -19.41 3.28 3.37
C ALA A 79 -19.98 3.27 1.94
N PRO A 80 -20.84 4.25 1.57
CA PRO A 80 -21.45 4.31 0.24
C PRO A 80 -20.46 4.36 -0.92
N VAL A 81 -19.24 4.86 -0.69
CA VAL A 81 -18.16 4.93 -1.70
C VAL A 81 -17.81 3.56 -2.28
N ASN A 82 -18.08 2.47 -1.54
CA ASN A 82 -17.84 1.12 -2.04
C ASN A 82 -18.86 0.67 -3.10
N GLY A 83 -19.97 1.40 -3.30
CA GLY A 83 -20.99 1.05 -4.29
C GLY A 83 -21.81 -0.19 -3.91
N THR A 84 -22.52 -0.73 -4.89
CA THR A 84 -23.37 -1.91 -4.75
C THR A 84 -22.55 -3.17 -4.49
N GLU A 85 -23.19 -4.20 -3.94
CA GLU A 85 -22.55 -5.51 -3.71
C GLU A 85 -21.94 -6.12 -4.99
N ALA A 86 -22.61 -5.95 -6.14
CA ALA A 86 -22.10 -6.42 -7.43
C ALA A 86 -20.82 -5.69 -7.85
N GLU A 87 -20.75 -4.36 -7.64
CA GLU A 87 -19.55 -3.56 -7.90
C GLU A 87 -18.41 -3.92 -6.95
N GLN A 88 -18.71 -4.15 -5.67
CA GLN A 88 -17.74 -4.61 -4.68
C GLN A 88 -17.16 -5.98 -5.06
N LEU A 89 -18.01 -6.94 -5.47
CA LEU A 89 -17.57 -8.25 -5.92
C LEU A 89 -16.69 -8.17 -7.17
N ALA A 90 -17.07 -7.34 -8.14
CA ALA A 90 -16.26 -7.14 -9.35
C ALA A 90 -14.90 -6.51 -9.00
N ARG A 91 -14.89 -5.51 -8.11
CA ARG A 91 -13.66 -4.84 -7.67
C ARG A 91 -12.73 -5.79 -6.89
N VAL A 92 -13.22 -6.56 -5.91
CA VAL A 92 -12.33 -7.46 -5.13
C VAL A 92 -11.74 -8.57 -5.99
N ARG A 93 -12.50 -9.06 -6.99
CA ARG A 93 -12.03 -10.03 -7.97
C ARG A 93 -10.86 -9.49 -8.80
N HIS A 94 -11.00 -8.26 -9.28
CA HIS A 94 -9.94 -7.57 -10.00
C HIS A 94 -8.73 -7.26 -9.09
N GLN A 95 -8.96 -6.77 -7.88
CA GLN A 95 -7.91 -6.56 -6.87
C GLN A 95 -7.14 -7.87 -6.61
N ALA A 96 -7.83 -9.01 -6.50
CA ALA A 96 -7.17 -10.29 -6.31
C ALA A 96 -6.30 -10.70 -7.51
N ASP A 97 -6.68 -10.33 -8.74
CA ASP A 97 -5.84 -10.55 -9.93
C ASP A 97 -4.58 -9.68 -9.88
N LEU A 98 -4.70 -8.40 -9.49
CA LEU A 98 -3.57 -7.49 -9.28
C LEU A 98 -2.63 -7.95 -8.18
N VAL A 99 -3.17 -8.45 -7.04
CA VAL A 99 -2.37 -9.02 -5.96
C VAL A 99 -1.59 -10.23 -6.46
N ARG A 100 -2.24 -11.18 -7.14
CA ARG A 100 -1.57 -12.37 -7.68
C ARG A 100 -0.48 -12.01 -8.69
N LEU A 101 -0.75 -11.05 -9.59
CA LEU A 101 0.22 -10.57 -10.55
C LEU A 101 1.43 -9.89 -9.87
N GLY A 102 1.18 -9.00 -8.90
CA GLY A 102 2.23 -8.35 -8.12
C GLY A 102 3.08 -9.34 -7.32
N MET A 103 2.45 -10.35 -6.70
CA MET A 103 3.15 -11.44 -6.02
C MET A 103 4.02 -12.26 -6.98
N ALA A 104 3.62 -12.40 -8.24
CA ALA A 104 4.37 -13.09 -9.29
C ALA A 104 5.43 -12.21 -10.00
N GLY A 105 5.82 -11.08 -9.40
CA GLY A 105 6.87 -10.20 -9.96
C GLY A 105 6.33 -9.01 -10.77
N ASN A 106 5.01 -8.84 -10.87
CA ASN A 106 4.36 -7.81 -11.70
C ASN A 106 4.85 -7.80 -13.16
N LEU A 107 5.14 -9.01 -13.68
CA LEU A 107 5.80 -9.21 -14.96
C LEU A 107 4.81 -9.05 -16.11
N ARG A 108 5.25 -8.39 -17.19
CA ARG A 108 4.42 -8.12 -18.36
C ARG A 108 4.02 -9.38 -19.13
N SER A 109 4.89 -10.39 -19.14
CA SER A 109 4.72 -11.63 -19.91
C SER A 109 4.15 -12.79 -19.09
N PHE A 110 4.04 -12.65 -17.76
CA PHE A 110 3.52 -13.70 -16.89
C PHE A 110 2.03 -13.94 -17.16
N GLU A 111 1.64 -15.19 -17.35
CA GLU A 111 0.25 -15.59 -17.61
C GLU A 111 -0.42 -16.06 -16.32
N LEU A 112 -1.61 -15.52 -16.04
CA LEU A 112 -2.47 -15.95 -14.94
C LEU A 112 -3.91 -16.15 -15.40
N LEU A 113 -4.59 -17.12 -14.79
CA LEU A 113 -6.04 -17.25 -14.88
C LEU A 113 -6.67 -16.14 -14.05
N THR A 114 -7.23 -15.13 -14.71
CA THR A 114 -7.92 -14.01 -14.06
C THR A 114 -9.28 -14.43 -13.53
N SER A 115 -9.81 -13.61 -12.63
CA SER A 115 -11.07 -13.82 -11.94
C SER A 115 -12.30 -13.89 -12.86
N ASP A 116 -12.19 -13.43 -14.11
CA ASP A 116 -13.19 -13.57 -15.17
C ASP A 116 -13.15 -14.94 -15.88
N GLY A 117 -12.21 -15.83 -15.50
CA GLY A 117 -12.03 -17.16 -16.07
C GLY A 117 -11.18 -17.20 -17.34
N THR A 118 -10.55 -16.09 -17.72
CA THR A 118 -9.67 -16.02 -18.90
C THR A 118 -8.20 -16.07 -18.50
N VAL A 119 -7.34 -16.68 -19.31
CA VAL A 119 -5.89 -16.57 -19.13
C VAL A 119 -5.43 -15.29 -19.79
N ARG A 120 -4.72 -14.44 -19.05
CA ARG A 120 -4.19 -13.17 -19.52
C ARG A 120 -2.71 -13.06 -19.17
N ARG A 121 -1.93 -12.38 -20.02
CA ARG A 121 -0.61 -11.90 -19.62
C ARG A 121 -0.75 -10.72 -18.67
N GLY A 122 0.28 -10.45 -17.86
CA GLY A 122 0.30 -9.33 -16.94
C GLY A 122 0.03 -7.97 -17.60
N ASP A 123 0.53 -7.74 -18.81
CA ASP A 123 0.27 -6.50 -19.57
C ASP A 123 -1.13 -6.41 -20.20
N GLN A 124 -1.95 -7.44 -20.06
CA GLN A 124 -3.36 -7.47 -20.47
C GLN A 124 -4.33 -7.33 -19.28
N VAL A 125 -3.80 -7.29 -18.05
CA VAL A 125 -4.56 -6.95 -16.85
C VAL A 125 -4.55 -5.43 -16.72
N ASP A 126 -5.74 -4.83 -16.58
CA ASP A 126 -5.88 -3.38 -16.42
C ASP A 126 -5.42 -2.94 -15.02
N TYR A 127 -4.87 -1.73 -14.95
CA TYR A 127 -4.72 -0.96 -13.74
C TYR A 127 -4.95 0.50 -14.09
N ASN A 128 -6.14 1.01 -13.77
CA ASN A 128 -6.52 2.40 -14.01
C ASN A 128 -6.31 2.85 -15.48
N GLY A 129 -6.62 1.98 -16.44
CA GLY A 129 -6.44 2.25 -17.87
C GLY A 129 -5.04 1.99 -18.41
N GLN A 130 -4.13 1.45 -17.60
CA GLN A 130 -2.77 1.09 -17.99
C GLN A 130 -2.50 -0.41 -17.81
N PRO A 131 -1.49 -0.99 -18.49
CA PRO A 131 -1.03 -2.34 -18.19
C PRO A 131 -0.60 -2.46 -16.72
N ALA A 132 -1.14 -3.46 -16.01
CA ALA A 132 -0.76 -3.73 -14.62
C ALA A 132 0.65 -4.32 -14.56
N GLY A 133 0.91 -5.37 -15.34
CA GLY A 133 2.24 -5.98 -15.47
C GLY A 133 3.10 -5.19 -16.45
N TYR A 134 4.25 -4.69 -15.97
CA TYR A 134 5.12 -3.82 -16.75
C TYR A 134 6.58 -4.31 -16.82
N ALA A 135 7.02 -5.09 -15.84
CA ALA A 135 8.43 -5.46 -15.70
C ALA A 135 8.80 -6.67 -16.56
N ASP A 136 10.09 -6.75 -16.90
CA ASP A 136 10.68 -7.91 -17.59
C ASP A 136 11.28 -8.91 -16.59
N SER A 137 11.71 -8.44 -15.41
CA SER A 137 12.25 -9.28 -14.34
C SER A 137 11.77 -8.85 -12.93
N PRO A 138 11.63 -9.77 -11.96
CA PRO A 138 11.05 -9.43 -10.65
C PRO A 138 11.85 -8.40 -9.84
N GLU A 139 13.16 -8.32 -10.03
CA GLU A 139 14.02 -7.32 -9.38
C GLU A 139 13.81 -5.89 -9.90
N GLU A 140 13.08 -5.70 -10.99
CA GLU A 140 12.70 -4.37 -11.50
C GLU A 140 11.47 -3.82 -10.76
N VAL A 141 10.93 -4.57 -9.81
CA VAL A 141 9.71 -4.25 -9.08
C VAL A 141 9.99 -4.27 -7.59
N VAL A 142 9.55 -3.25 -6.88
CA VAL A 142 9.57 -3.19 -5.42
C VAL A 142 8.13 -3.20 -4.94
N THR A 143 7.68 -4.32 -4.37
CA THR A 143 6.32 -4.40 -3.82
C THR A 143 6.28 -3.79 -2.42
N TYR A 144 5.17 -3.13 -2.11
CA TYR A 144 4.95 -2.49 -0.82
C TYR A 144 3.46 -2.29 -0.59
N VAL A 145 3.07 -2.17 0.67
CA VAL A 145 1.71 -1.81 1.12
C VAL A 145 1.74 -0.71 2.17
N ASP A 146 2.94 -0.21 2.49
CA ASP A 146 3.19 0.83 3.47
C ASP A 146 4.47 1.59 3.11
N ALA A 147 4.46 2.90 3.32
CA ALA A 147 5.58 3.79 3.05
C ALA A 147 5.54 5.02 3.98
N HIS A 148 6.51 5.90 3.83
CA HIS A 148 6.61 7.11 4.65
C HIS A 148 5.55 8.17 4.26
N ASP A 149 5.18 8.23 2.98
CA ASP A 149 4.10 9.03 2.42
C ASP A 149 2.75 8.29 2.57
N ASN A 150 1.66 9.04 2.58
CA ASN A 150 0.30 8.54 2.83
C ASN A 150 0.13 7.99 4.25
N GLU A 151 -1.07 7.46 4.54
CA GLU A 151 -1.36 6.81 5.82
C GLU A 151 -0.52 5.55 6.00
N THR A 152 -0.09 5.28 7.24
CA THR A 152 0.51 3.98 7.58
C THR A 152 -0.42 2.82 7.22
N LEU A 153 0.08 1.59 7.12
CA LEU A 153 -0.79 0.43 6.88
C LEU A 153 -1.87 0.30 7.96
N PHE A 154 -1.51 0.51 9.24
CA PHE A 154 -2.48 0.38 10.32
C PHE A 154 -3.52 1.52 10.33
N ASP A 155 -3.11 2.75 10.00
CA ASP A 155 -4.03 3.88 9.79
C ASP A 155 -5.00 3.64 8.62
N ASN A 156 -4.51 3.05 7.53
CA ASN A 156 -5.34 2.65 6.40
C ASN A 156 -6.40 1.62 6.83
N LEU A 157 -6.02 0.65 7.67
CA LEU A 157 -6.96 -0.34 8.21
C LEU A 157 -7.97 0.27 9.18
N TYR A 158 -7.60 1.26 10.00
CA TYR A 158 -8.56 2.01 10.82
C TYR A 158 -9.63 2.69 9.97
N LEU A 159 -9.23 3.29 8.85
CA LEU A 159 -10.15 3.97 7.95
C LEU A 159 -11.08 3.00 7.21
N LYS A 160 -10.62 1.77 6.93
CA LYS A 160 -11.27 0.91 5.93
C LYS A 160 -11.96 -0.33 6.46
N LEU A 161 -11.55 -0.86 7.61
CA LEU A 161 -12.28 -1.94 8.25
C LEU A 161 -13.57 -1.41 8.90
N PRO A 162 -14.63 -2.22 9.04
CA PRO A 162 -15.73 -1.90 9.94
C PRO A 162 -15.21 -1.44 11.30
N GLN A 163 -15.83 -0.42 11.90
CA GLN A 163 -15.30 0.14 13.16
C GLN A 163 -15.36 -0.89 14.30
N ASP A 164 -16.34 -1.79 14.28
CA ASP A 164 -16.52 -2.88 15.24
C ASP A 164 -15.64 -4.11 14.98
N THR A 165 -14.79 -4.12 13.94
CA THR A 165 -13.80 -5.19 13.74
C THR A 165 -12.90 -5.31 14.99
N PRO A 166 -12.82 -6.50 15.62
CA PRO A 166 -11.99 -6.71 16.81
C PRO A 166 -10.51 -6.40 16.57
N MET A 167 -9.82 -5.87 17.57
CA MET A 167 -8.39 -5.52 17.46
C MET A 167 -7.54 -6.69 16.96
N ALA A 168 -7.76 -7.90 17.48
CA ALA A 168 -7.05 -9.10 17.05
C ALA A 168 -7.19 -9.38 15.53
N ASP A 169 -8.36 -9.07 14.95
CA ASP A 169 -8.58 -9.23 13.51
C ASP A 169 -7.95 -8.09 12.72
N ARG A 170 -7.91 -6.86 13.25
CA ARG A 170 -7.13 -5.75 12.65
C ARG A 170 -5.64 -6.08 12.58
N VAL A 171 -5.07 -6.65 13.65
CA VAL A 171 -3.68 -7.14 13.67
C VAL A 171 -3.47 -8.19 12.58
N ARG A 172 -4.39 -9.17 12.47
CA ARG A 172 -4.30 -10.20 11.41
C ARG A 172 -4.40 -9.60 10.01
N MET A 173 -5.24 -8.60 9.79
CA MET A 173 -5.35 -7.90 8.50
C MET A 173 -4.07 -7.13 8.16
N ASN A 174 -3.39 -6.55 9.15
CA ASN A 174 -2.05 -5.98 8.98
C ASN A 174 -1.05 -7.04 8.50
N THR A 175 -1.01 -8.18 9.18
CA THR A 175 -0.14 -9.32 8.80
C THR A 175 -0.45 -9.88 7.42
N VAL A 176 -1.73 -10.06 7.06
CA VAL A 176 -2.15 -10.54 5.75
C VAL A 176 -1.72 -9.55 4.66
N SER A 177 -1.90 -8.26 4.90
CA SER A 177 -1.49 -7.21 3.97
C SER A 177 0.03 -7.23 3.75
N LEU A 178 0.83 -7.27 4.83
CA LEU A 178 2.29 -7.40 4.73
C LEU A 178 2.74 -8.70 4.06
N ALA A 179 2.02 -9.81 4.28
CA ALA A 179 2.37 -11.09 3.68
C ALA A 179 2.35 -11.04 2.13
N THR A 180 1.47 -10.21 1.54
CA THR A 180 1.41 -10.08 0.07
C THR A 180 2.70 -9.56 -0.55
N THR A 181 3.41 -8.63 0.10
CA THR A 181 4.73 -8.17 -0.36
C THR A 181 5.84 -9.11 0.10
N THR A 182 5.75 -9.61 1.34
CA THR A 182 6.83 -10.42 1.95
C THR A 182 7.04 -11.75 1.24
N LEU A 183 5.96 -12.33 0.72
CA LEU A 183 5.97 -13.62 0.01
C LEU A 183 5.95 -13.43 -1.52
N ALA A 184 6.07 -12.19 -2.01
CA ALA A 184 6.19 -11.91 -3.43
C ALA A 184 7.55 -12.37 -3.98
N GLN A 185 7.62 -12.53 -5.30
CA GLN A 185 8.88 -12.83 -6.02
C GLN A 185 9.79 -11.60 -6.20
N THR A 186 9.45 -10.46 -5.59
CA THR A 186 10.14 -9.17 -5.75
C THR A 186 10.93 -8.79 -4.50
N PRO A 187 11.89 -7.85 -4.58
CA PRO A 187 12.31 -7.08 -3.42
C PRO A 187 11.10 -6.54 -2.63
N SER A 188 11.02 -6.92 -1.36
CA SER A 188 9.96 -6.46 -0.45
C SER A 188 10.38 -5.18 0.26
N PHE A 189 9.48 -4.22 0.33
CA PHE A 189 9.67 -2.98 1.07
C PHE A 189 8.65 -2.86 2.20
N TRP A 190 9.15 -2.64 3.41
CA TRP A 190 8.35 -2.38 4.60
C TRP A 190 8.69 -0.99 5.14
N HIS A 191 7.66 -0.24 5.50
CA HIS A 191 7.82 0.98 6.27
C HIS A 191 8.17 0.65 7.74
N ALA A 192 9.08 1.41 8.34
CA ALA A 192 9.51 1.20 9.72
C ALA A 192 8.32 1.27 10.69
N GLY A 193 8.13 0.22 11.48
CA GLY A 193 7.05 0.07 12.45
C GLY A 193 5.78 -0.59 11.90
N ALA A 194 5.73 -1.00 10.63
CA ALA A 194 4.60 -1.78 10.11
C ALA A 194 4.37 -3.09 10.88
N ASP A 195 5.44 -3.67 11.42
CA ASP A 195 5.48 -4.82 12.32
C ASP A 195 5.12 -4.49 13.79
N LEU A 196 5.02 -3.21 14.13
CA LEU A 196 4.58 -2.69 15.43
C LEU A 196 3.21 -1.99 15.36
N LEU A 197 2.44 -2.29 14.30
CA LEU A 197 1.13 -1.68 14.04
C LEU A 197 1.16 -0.15 13.98
N ARG A 198 2.30 0.43 13.59
CA ARG A 198 2.56 1.88 13.70
C ARG A 198 1.42 2.70 13.13
N SER A 199 1.06 3.73 13.86
CA SER A 199 0.09 4.75 13.49
C SER A 199 0.74 6.14 13.59
N LYS A 200 0.38 7.00 12.66
CA LYS A 200 0.66 8.45 12.70
C LYS A 200 -0.56 9.24 13.19
N SER A 201 -1.45 8.59 13.94
CA SER A 201 -2.76 9.13 14.32
C SER A 201 -3.57 9.59 13.10
N LEU A 202 -3.57 8.75 12.04
CA LEU A 202 -4.27 8.96 10.77
C LEU A 202 -3.71 10.09 9.88
N ASP A 203 -2.50 10.59 10.14
CA ASP A 203 -1.83 11.58 9.27
C ASP A 203 -1.43 10.97 7.92
N ARG A 204 -1.91 11.57 6.84
CA ARG A 204 -1.57 11.14 5.47
C ARG A 204 -0.27 11.75 4.92
N ASN A 205 0.26 12.82 5.52
CA ASN A 205 1.45 13.50 5.01
C ASN A 205 2.29 14.08 6.14
N SER A 206 2.96 13.17 6.86
CA SER A 206 3.58 13.49 8.15
C SER A 206 4.98 14.11 8.06
N TYR A 207 5.39 14.63 6.89
CA TYR A 207 6.77 15.08 6.64
C TYR A 207 7.24 16.18 7.63
N ASP A 208 6.33 17.04 8.09
CA ASP A 208 6.58 18.14 9.05
C ASP A 208 5.63 18.09 10.26
N SER A 209 5.11 16.90 10.60
CA SER A 209 4.22 16.70 11.75
C SER A 209 4.97 16.43 13.07
N GLY A 210 6.30 16.54 13.04
CA GLY A 210 7.19 16.38 14.20
C GLY A 210 7.16 15.00 14.86
N ASP A 211 7.89 14.88 15.97
CA ASP A 211 8.03 13.63 16.73
C ASP A 211 6.70 13.13 17.30
N TRP A 212 5.76 14.05 17.54
CA TRP A 212 4.48 13.74 18.16
C TRP A 212 3.65 12.75 17.32
N PHE A 213 3.51 13.01 16.02
CA PHE A 213 2.76 12.17 15.09
C PHE A 213 3.65 11.09 14.43
N ASN A 214 4.96 11.30 14.32
CA ASN A 214 5.86 10.33 13.68
C ASN A 214 6.48 9.29 14.62
N VAL A 215 6.01 9.20 15.86
CA VAL A 215 6.58 8.32 16.89
C VAL A 215 6.80 6.89 16.40
N LEU A 216 7.93 6.30 16.82
CA LEU A 216 8.24 4.88 16.69
C LEU A 216 8.64 4.38 18.08
N ASP A 217 7.68 3.81 18.81
CA ASP A 217 7.89 3.37 20.20
C ASP A 217 8.42 1.94 20.27
N TRP A 218 9.75 1.82 20.32
CA TRP A 218 10.44 0.55 20.48
C TRP A 218 10.17 -0.18 21.80
N SER A 219 9.52 0.47 22.78
CA SER A 219 9.10 -0.23 24.01
C SER A 219 7.84 -1.08 23.82
N GLY A 220 7.16 -0.94 22.69
CA GLY A 220 5.92 -1.67 22.36
C GLY A 220 4.73 -1.27 23.24
N ARG A 221 4.79 -0.13 23.94
CA ARG A 221 3.71 0.30 24.85
C ARG A 221 2.57 0.99 24.11
N THR A 222 2.86 1.59 22.97
CA THR A 222 1.89 2.22 22.08
C THR A 222 2.34 2.06 20.62
N ASN A 223 1.41 2.09 19.68
CA ASN A 223 1.71 2.16 18.26
C ASN A 223 1.70 3.60 17.70
N GLY A 224 1.33 4.61 18.50
CA GLY A 224 1.20 6.02 18.07
C GLY A 224 -0.22 6.49 17.75
N PHE A 225 -1.23 5.60 17.79
CA PHE A 225 -2.63 5.98 17.52
C PHE A 225 -3.24 6.85 18.64
N GLY A 226 -4.24 7.66 18.30
CA GLY A 226 -5.03 8.41 19.29
C GLY A 226 -4.34 9.65 19.85
N ARG A 227 -3.40 10.25 19.12
CA ARG A 227 -2.62 11.43 19.54
C ARG A 227 -3.25 12.77 19.11
N GLY A 228 -4.56 12.76 18.85
CA GLY A 228 -5.32 13.89 18.34
C GLY A 228 -5.46 13.86 16.82
N LEU A 229 -6.22 14.83 16.30
CA LEU A 229 -6.36 15.02 14.86
C LEU A 229 -5.01 15.46 14.27
N PRO A 230 -4.59 14.90 13.12
CA PRO A 230 -3.35 15.27 12.45
C PRO A 230 -3.42 16.69 11.86
N PRO A 231 -2.27 17.32 11.52
CA PRO A 231 -2.22 18.71 11.10
C PRO A 231 -3.15 19.07 9.93
N ALA A 232 -3.80 20.22 10.03
CA ALA A 232 -4.91 20.62 9.16
C ALA A 232 -4.54 20.71 7.67
N ALA A 233 -3.34 21.21 7.34
CA ALA A 233 -2.92 21.54 5.99
C ALA A 233 -3.19 20.42 4.97
N ASP A 234 -2.97 19.16 5.37
CA ASP A 234 -3.18 17.99 4.52
C ASP A 234 -4.31 17.05 4.99
N ASN A 235 -4.89 17.29 6.17
CA ASN A 235 -5.82 16.34 6.79
C ASN A 235 -7.20 16.91 7.15
N GLU A 236 -7.40 18.23 7.13
CA GLU A 236 -8.66 18.84 7.60
C GLU A 236 -9.89 18.28 6.86
N ALA A 237 -9.78 18.09 5.55
CA ALA A 237 -10.84 17.48 4.74
C ALA A 237 -11.17 16.03 5.15
N LYS A 238 -10.26 15.34 5.84
CA LYS A 238 -10.42 13.96 6.32
C LYS A 238 -10.83 13.86 7.79
N TRP A 239 -10.74 14.95 8.55
CA TRP A 239 -11.13 14.99 9.96
C TRP A 239 -12.54 14.41 10.26
N PRO A 240 -13.57 14.61 9.41
CA PRO A 240 -14.88 13.99 9.64
C PRO A 240 -14.84 12.45 9.68
N PHE A 241 -13.90 11.82 8.97
CA PHE A 241 -13.69 10.36 9.02
C PHE A 241 -12.78 9.96 10.20
N GLN A 242 -11.80 10.79 10.53
CA GLN A 242 -10.79 10.49 11.55
C GLN A 242 -11.32 10.69 12.97
N GLN A 243 -12.13 11.71 13.23
CA GLN A 243 -12.63 12.05 14.55
C GLN A 243 -13.40 10.92 15.24
N PRO A 244 -14.37 10.22 14.61
CA PRO A 244 -15.06 9.11 15.27
C PRO A 244 -14.12 7.94 15.61
N LEU A 245 -13.10 7.69 14.78
CA LEU A 245 -12.11 6.65 15.02
C LEU A 245 -11.19 7.02 16.20
N LEU A 246 -10.67 8.25 16.22
CA LEU A 246 -9.79 8.74 17.28
C LEU A 246 -10.49 8.87 18.64
N ALA A 247 -11.82 9.00 18.64
CA ALA A 247 -12.63 9.06 19.85
C ALA A 247 -12.96 7.68 20.43
N ASP A 248 -12.72 6.58 19.69
CA ASP A 248 -13.07 5.23 20.10
C ASP A 248 -11.93 4.57 20.89
N PRO A 249 -12.07 4.38 22.23
CA PRO A 249 -11.03 3.76 23.03
C PRO A 249 -10.80 2.28 22.69
N ALA A 250 -11.75 1.62 22.02
CA ALA A 250 -11.58 0.24 21.57
C ALA A 250 -10.58 0.12 20.41
N LEU A 251 -10.27 1.22 19.73
CA LEU A 251 -9.29 1.27 18.64
C LEU A 251 -7.86 1.53 19.11
N VAL A 252 -7.63 1.80 20.40
CA VAL A 252 -6.27 1.95 20.95
C VAL A 252 -5.69 0.57 21.26
N PRO A 253 -4.62 0.11 20.58
CA PRO A 253 -4.06 -1.21 20.81
C PRO A 253 -3.36 -1.25 22.17
N THR A 254 -3.46 -2.40 22.84
CA THR A 254 -2.71 -2.68 24.05
C THR A 254 -1.26 -3.06 23.71
N PRO A 255 -0.34 -3.04 24.68
CA PRO A 255 1.02 -3.56 24.45
C PRO A 255 1.06 -5.02 24.00
N ALA A 256 0.05 -5.82 24.36
CA ALA A 256 -0.05 -7.21 23.90
C ALA A 256 -0.42 -7.28 22.41
N ASP A 257 -1.27 -6.37 21.92
CA ASP A 257 -1.63 -6.31 20.50
C ASP A 257 -0.43 -5.86 19.64
N VAL A 258 0.35 -4.88 20.12
CA VAL A 258 1.57 -4.39 19.43
C VAL A 258 2.66 -5.45 19.34
N ALA A 259 2.70 -6.39 20.29
CA ALA A 259 3.70 -7.46 20.34
C ALA A 259 3.27 -8.77 19.64
N ALA A 260 2.06 -8.82 19.06
CA ALA A 260 1.42 -10.03 18.56
C ALA A 260 1.91 -10.51 17.19
#